data_AF-A0A238XR55-F1
#
_entry.id   AF-A0A238XR55-F1
#
_cell.length_a   1.000
_cell.length_b   1.000
_cell.length_c   1.000
_cell.angle_alpha   90.00
_cell.angle_beta   90.00
_cell.angle_gamma   90.00
#
_symmetry.space_group_name_H-M   'P 1'
#
loop_
_entity.id
_entity.type
_entity.pdbx_description
1 polymer ?
#
loop_
_entity_poly.entity_id
_entity_poly.type
_entity_poly.pdbx_seq_one_letter_code
_entity_poly.pdbx_strand_id
1 'polypeptide(L)'
;MTQISRFIGEVVPVAQRVTGDGDESAAPEGGGGFADYALVSLHCLRIYLDTSYRMTIDLLKEMPQITGEIGLKAADLPAPSTLCKAFDRISMSVCRVLLRQSAQLHELSEHAAIDATFYDRSPASRHYCQRISYRVQKLKVTKLVDTASQAVLDVHCSTTREVSDADLAEQIARRNAGDLRSLAADKGYDKQALRESLRNLGIRPLIKHRIFAPYDHAHNARIDTQRYNQRSMTETVNSAVKRSLGFAVRARSWFREFREIALMCVVYNIKRFVKQ
;
A
#
# COMPACT_ATOMS: atom_id res chain seq x y z
N MET A 1 0.39 11.51 24.32
CA MET A 1 1.15 11.07 23.14
C MET A 1 0.49 11.65 21.88
N THR A 2 1.25 12.29 20.99
CA THR A 2 0.71 12.91 19.76
C THR A 2 0.37 11.86 18.71
N GLN A 3 -0.42 12.20 17.67
CA GLN A 3 -0.72 11.27 16.57
C GLN A 3 0.55 10.79 15.85
N ILE A 4 1.55 11.68 15.71
CA ILE A 4 2.83 11.34 15.06
C ILE A 4 3.62 10.35 15.90
N SER A 5 3.68 10.55 17.22
CA SER A 5 4.37 9.66 18.14
C SER A 5 3.73 8.27 18.18
N ARG A 6 2.39 8.19 18.25
CA ARG A 6 1.69 6.90 18.13
C ARG A 6 1.94 6.21 16.78
N PHE A 7 1.94 6.97 15.69
CA PHE A 7 2.25 6.43 14.37
C PHE A 7 3.66 5.85 14.30
N ILE A 8 4.67 6.56 14.81
CA ILE A 8 6.06 6.08 14.81
C ILE A 8 6.24 4.90 15.75
N GLY A 9 5.58 4.90 16.90
CA GLY A 9 5.55 3.78 17.83
C GLY A 9 5.06 2.47 17.21
N GLU A 10 4.25 2.52 16.14
CA GLU A 10 3.81 1.34 15.38
C GLU A 10 4.69 1.04 14.16
N VAL A 11 5.20 2.09 13.48
CA VAL A 11 6.08 1.92 12.32
C VAL A 11 7.39 1.25 12.70
N VAL A 12 8.03 1.67 13.80
CA VAL A 12 9.36 1.18 14.18
C VAL A 12 9.35 -0.33 14.46
N PRO A 13 8.44 -0.88 15.28
CA PRO A 13 8.37 -2.33 15.49
C PRO A 13 8.05 -3.12 14.21
N VAL A 14 7.18 -2.58 13.34
CA VAL A 14 6.91 -3.21 12.03
C VAL A 14 8.17 -3.22 11.17
N ALA A 15 8.93 -2.12 11.14
CA ALA A 15 10.16 -2.03 10.37
C ALA A 15 11.23 -2.99 10.91
N GLN A 16 11.45 -3.01 12.23
CA GLN A 16 12.42 -3.90 12.89
C GLN A 16 12.13 -5.39 12.61
N ARG A 17 10.85 -5.82 12.72
CA ARG A 17 10.45 -7.20 12.40
C ARG A 17 10.75 -7.59 10.96
N VAL A 18 10.68 -6.65 10.03
CA VAL A 18 10.84 -6.94 8.59
C VAL A 18 12.29 -6.86 8.14
N THR A 19 13.09 -5.93 8.68
CA THR A 19 14.49 -5.80 8.29
C THR A 19 15.39 -6.78 9.03
N GLY A 20 14.99 -7.25 10.22
CA GLY A 20 15.77 -8.16 11.04
C GLY A 20 16.76 -7.46 11.98
N ASP A 21 16.75 -6.13 11.99
CA ASP A 21 17.71 -5.28 12.72
C ASP A 21 17.21 -4.91 14.13
N GLY A 22 16.39 -5.76 14.76
CA GLY A 22 15.71 -5.43 16.02
C GLY A 22 16.67 -5.07 17.17
N ASP A 23 17.88 -5.63 17.14
CA ASP A 23 18.92 -5.43 18.15
C ASP A 23 20.04 -4.46 17.68
N GLU A 24 19.95 -3.93 16.46
CA GLU A 24 20.97 -3.02 15.92
C GLU A 24 20.69 -1.56 16.33
N SER A 25 21.76 -0.80 16.58
CA SER A 25 21.65 0.66 16.75
C SER A 25 21.23 1.31 15.42
N ALA A 26 20.24 2.22 15.47
CA ALA A 26 19.80 2.99 14.30
C ALA A 26 20.97 3.69 13.57
N ALA A 27 21.97 4.15 14.34
CA ALA A 27 23.20 4.76 13.86
C ALA A 27 24.38 4.23 14.73
N PRO A 28 25.13 3.22 14.26
CA PRO A 28 26.26 2.67 14.99
C PRO A 28 27.41 3.67 15.17
N GLU A 29 28.02 3.70 16.35
CA GLU A 29 29.21 4.51 16.62
C GLU A 29 30.42 3.97 15.84
N GLY A 30 31.19 4.86 15.19
CA GLY A 30 32.38 4.49 14.41
C GLY A 30 32.19 4.40 12.89
N GLY A 31 30.96 4.60 12.39
CA GLY A 31 30.64 4.53 10.96
C GLY A 31 30.27 3.12 10.51
N GLY A 32 29.39 3.01 9.51
CA GLY A 32 28.84 1.71 9.06
C GLY A 32 27.53 1.81 8.29
N GLY A 33 26.88 2.99 8.28
CA GLY A 33 25.57 3.19 7.66
C GLY A 33 24.46 3.25 8.72
N PHE A 34 23.23 3.45 8.27
CA PHE A 34 22.04 3.43 9.14
C PHE A 34 21.39 2.05 9.08
N ALA A 35 20.82 1.60 10.19
CA ALA A 35 19.99 0.41 10.21
C ALA A 35 18.81 0.56 9.25
N ASP A 36 18.40 -0.53 8.58
CA ASP A 36 17.36 -0.46 7.55
C ASP A 36 16.00 -0.10 8.17
N TYR A 37 15.73 -0.55 9.40
CA TYR A 37 14.48 -0.21 10.10
C TYR A 37 14.33 1.31 10.30
N ALA A 38 15.43 2.01 10.60
CA ALA A 38 15.44 3.45 10.81
C ALA A 38 15.15 4.18 9.49
N LEU A 39 15.80 3.75 8.40
CA LEU A 39 15.58 4.31 7.05
C LEU A 39 14.14 4.07 6.56
N VAL A 40 13.60 2.86 6.75
CA VAL A 40 12.20 2.53 6.46
C VAL A 40 11.27 3.44 7.25
N SER A 41 11.52 3.61 8.56
CA SER A 41 10.71 4.46 9.43
C SER A 41 10.70 5.92 8.97
N LEU A 42 11.85 6.45 8.58
CA LEU A 42 11.98 7.79 8.01
C LEU A 42 11.22 7.94 6.68
N HIS A 43 11.22 6.91 5.82
CA HIS A 43 10.43 6.92 4.59
C HIS A 43 8.92 6.88 4.85
N CYS A 44 8.47 6.08 5.81
CA CYS A 44 7.07 6.06 6.25
C CYS A 44 6.66 7.42 6.83
N LEU A 45 7.49 8.05 7.66
CA LEU A 45 7.23 9.38 8.21
C LEU A 45 7.19 10.47 7.14
N ARG A 46 8.11 10.43 6.16
CA ARG A 46 8.09 11.34 5.01
C ARG A 46 6.77 11.27 4.26
N ILE A 47 6.26 10.06 4.00
CA ILE A 47 4.97 9.84 3.32
C ILE A 47 3.82 10.31 4.21
N TYR A 48 3.86 10.01 5.51
CA TYR A 48 2.85 10.44 6.48
C TYR A 48 2.70 11.98 6.54
N LEU A 49 3.83 12.70 6.54
CA LEU A 49 3.89 14.15 6.58
C LEU A 49 3.73 14.83 5.21
N ASP A 50 3.71 14.05 4.11
CA ASP A 50 3.71 14.55 2.74
C ASP A 50 4.86 15.55 2.44
N THR A 51 6.07 15.27 2.94
CA THR A 51 7.24 16.17 2.85
C THR A 51 8.29 15.71 1.83
N SER A 52 9.14 16.65 1.39
CA SER A 52 10.33 16.32 0.60
C SER A 52 11.41 15.75 1.51
N TYR A 53 12.39 15.02 0.97
CA TYR A 53 13.50 14.48 1.76
C TYR A 53 14.20 15.54 2.62
N ARG A 54 14.41 16.75 2.09
CA ARG A 54 15.03 17.85 2.83
C ARG A 54 14.13 18.34 3.97
N MET A 55 12.87 18.62 3.65
CA MET A 55 11.91 19.08 4.65
C MET A 55 11.66 18.06 5.75
N THR A 56 11.64 16.76 5.45
CA THR A 56 11.52 15.70 6.47
C THR A 56 12.67 15.77 7.47
N ILE A 57 13.92 15.86 7.00
CA ILE A 57 15.09 15.93 7.88
C ILE A 57 15.11 17.24 8.67
N ASP A 58 14.75 18.36 8.04
CA ASP A 58 14.70 19.65 8.74
C ASP A 58 13.63 19.68 9.83
N LEU A 59 12.44 19.12 9.59
CA LEU A 59 11.42 18.97 10.64
C LEU A 59 11.88 18.05 11.78
N LEU A 60 12.58 16.96 11.47
CA LEU A 60 13.03 16.01 12.49
C LEU A 60 14.11 16.58 13.43
N LYS A 61 14.89 17.57 12.99
CA LYS A 61 15.80 18.31 13.87
C LYS A 61 15.04 19.05 14.98
N GLU A 62 13.84 19.54 14.66
CA GLU A 62 12.95 20.24 15.60
C GLU A 62 12.04 19.27 16.39
N MET A 63 12.12 17.96 16.13
CA MET A 63 11.25 16.95 16.75
C MET A 63 12.07 15.84 17.43
N PRO A 64 12.93 16.18 18.42
CA PRO A 64 13.86 15.22 19.03
C PRO A 64 13.17 14.03 19.69
N GLN A 65 11.94 14.20 20.18
CA GLN A 65 11.13 13.09 20.69
C GLN A 65 10.86 12.03 19.61
N ILE A 66 10.43 12.45 18.42
CA ILE A 66 10.10 11.54 17.32
C ILE A 66 11.37 10.90 16.75
N THR A 67 12.45 11.67 16.65
CA THR A 67 13.76 11.16 16.23
C THR A 67 14.27 10.09 17.22
N GLY A 68 14.09 10.34 18.53
CA GLY A 68 14.42 9.39 19.59
C GLY A 68 13.58 8.11 19.56
N GLU A 69 12.30 8.17 19.21
CA GLU A 69 11.45 6.98 19.04
C GLU A 69 11.92 6.07 17.89
N ILE A 70 12.61 6.62 16.88
CA ILE A 70 13.26 5.84 15.80
C ILE A 70 14.61 5.27 16.27
N GLY A 71 15.14 5.73 17.41
CA GLY A 71 16.48 5.38 17.90
C GLY A 71 17.60 6.28 17.38
N LEU A 72 17.26 7.44 16.79
CA LEU A 72 18.23 8.41 16.27
C LEU A 72 18.38 9.60 17.22
N LYS A 73 19.54 10.27 17.19
CA LYS A 73 19.70 11.63 17.73
C LYS A 73 19.61 12.65 16.60
N ALA A 74 19.35 13.91 16.94
CA ALA A 74 19.30 14.99 15.94
C ALA A 74 20.62 15.14 15.17
N ALA A 75 21.76 14.91 15.84
CA ALA A 75 23.09 14.91 15.22
C ALA A 75 23.32 13.72 14.27
N ASP A 76 22.58 12.62 14.46
CA ASP A 76 22.72 11.39 13.69
C ASP A 76 21.76 11.36 12.49
N LEU A 77 20.90 12.37 12.29
CA LEU A 77 19.96 12.35 11.18
C LEU A 77 20.67 12.26 9.82
N PRO A 78 20.21 11.37 8.91
CA PRO A 78 20.84 11.23 7.61
C PRO A 78 20.71 12.51 6.79
N ALA A 79 21.72 12.79 5.98
CA ALA A 79 21.59 13.81 4.94
C ALA A 79 20.41 13.48 4.01
N PRO A 80 19.68 14.48 3.46
CA PRO A 80 18.53 14.23 2.57
C PRO A 80 18.87 13.35 1.36
N SER A 81 20.09 13.45 0.84
CA SER A 81 20.59 12.61 -0.26
C SER A 81 20.79 11.16 0.18
N THR A 82 21.25 10.91 1.41
CA THR A 82 21.39 9.57 2.00
C THR A 82 20.03 8.90 2.13
N LEU A 83 19.02 9.61 2.64
CA LEU A 83 17.65 9.10 2.72
C LEU A 83 17.06 8.82 1.32
N CYS A 84 17.29 9.71 0.35
CA CYS A 84 16.84 9.49 -1.03
C CYS A 84 17.47 8.23 -1.67
N LYS A 85 18.77 7.99 -1.44
CA LYS A 85 19.49 6.81 -1.93
C LYS A 85 19.10 5.53 -1.17
N ALA A 86 18.80 5.62 0.12
CA ALA A 86 18.31 4.51 0.92
C ALA A 86 17.04 3.88 0.33
N PHE A 87 16.19 4.68 -0.31
CA PHE A 87 14.98 4.16 -0.95
C PHE A 87 15.24 3.12 -2.05
N ASP A 88 16.43 3.15 -2.65
CA ASP A 88 16.82 2.15 -3.66
C ASP A 88 17.12 0.78 -3.05
N ARG A 89 17.51 0.74 -1.77
CA ARG A 89 17.81 -0.47 -1.00
C ARG A 89 16.54 -1.18 -0.52
N ILE A 90 15.46 -0.43 -0.29
CA ILE A 90 14.16 -1.00 0.07
C ILE A 90 13.56 -1.68 -1.17
N SER A 91 13.68 -3.00 -1.25
CA SER A 91 13.15 -3.79 -2.35
C SER A 91 11.62 -3.87 -2.30
N MET A 92 10.99 -4.21 -3.43
CA MET A 92 9.54 -4.39 -3.47
C MET A 92 9.06 -5.57 -2.61
N SER A 93 9.90 -6.60 -2.43
CA SER A 93 9.58 -7.71 -1.51
C SER A 93 9.52 -7.22 -0.07
N VAL A 94 10.49 -6.41 0.38
CA VAL A 94 10.46 -5.75 1.70
C VAL A 94 9.21 -4.90 1.85
N CYS A 95 8.86 -4.06 0.86
CA CYS A 95 7.63 -3.28 0.90
C CYS A 95 6.36 -4.14 1.05
N ARG A 96 6.30 -5.31 0.42
CA ARG A 96 5.16 -6.23 0.55
C ARG A 96 5.10 -6.89 1.93
N VAL A 97 6.24 -7.27 2.50
CA VAL A 97 6.29 -7.82 3.87
C VAL A 97 5.88 -6.74 4.88
N LEU A 98 6.36 -5.50 4.73
CA LEU A 98 5.90 -4.35 5.53
C LEU A 98 4.38 -4.16 5.40
N LEU A 99 3.84 -4.25 4.18
CA LEU A 99 2.40 -4.13 3.95
C LEU A 99 1.63 -5.23 4.67
N ARG A 100 2.07 -6.49 4.57
CA ARG A 100 1.45 -7.61 5.28
C ARG A 100 1.49 -7.45 6.79
N GLN A 101 2.65 -7.07 7.35
CA GLN A 101 2.80 -6.81 8.80
C GLN A 101 1.91 -5.65 9.25
N SER A 102 1.79 -4.58 8.47
CA SER A 102 0.90 -3.45 8.79
C SER A 102 -0.58 -3.83 8.73
N ALA A 103 -0.96 -4.77 7.85
CA ALA A 103 -2.32 -5.28 7.77
C ALA A 103 -2.67 -6.17 8.97
N GLN A 104 -1.70 -6.95 9.46
CA GLN A 104 -1.83 -7.82 10.64
C GLN A 104 -2.02 -7.06 11.96
N LEU A 105 -1.85 -5.73 11.97
CA LEU A 105 -2.26 -4.89 13.09
C LEU A 105 -3.79 -4.84 13.26
N HIS A 106 -4.55 -5.22 12.22
CA HIS A 106 -6.01 -5.20 12.22
C HIS A 106 -6.59 -6.60 12.34
N GLU A 107 -7.78 -6.71 12.91
CA GLU A 107 -8.58 -7.94 12.86
C GLU A 107 -9.10 -8.17 11.44
N LEU A 108 -8.48 -9.11 10.72
CA LEU A 108 -8.83 -9.43 9.33
C LEU A 108 -10.04 -10.35 9.27
N SER A 109 -10.97 -10.06 8.36
CA SER A 109 -12.23 -10.80 8.20
C SER A 109 -12.12 -12.05 7.31
N GLU A 110 -10.94 -12.28 6.72
CA GLU A 110 -10.68 -13.25 5.65
C GLU A 110 -11.59 -13.04 4.41
N HIS A 111 -12.31 -11.92 4.35
CA HIS A 111 -13.14 -11.50 3.24
C HIS A 111 -12.58 -10.22 2.63
N ALA A 112 -11.97 -10.38 1.46
CA ALA A 112 -11.34 -9.27 0.78
C ALA A 112 -12.11 -8.87 -0.49
N ALA A 113 -11.84 -7.67 -0.94
CA ALA A 113 -12.24 -7.15 -2.23
C ALA A 113 -11.03 -6.63 -3.00
N ILE A 114 -11.09 -6.74 -4.33
CA ILE A 114 -10.01 -6.31 -5.23
C ILE A 114 -10.52 -5.34 -6.27
N ASP A 115 -9.77 -4.25 -6.46
CA ASP A 115 -10.06 -3.29 -7.51
C ASP A 115 -8.80 -2.53 -7.98
N ALA A 116 -8.86 -2.04 -9.22
CA ALA A 116 -7.81 -1.27 -9.85
C ALA A 116 -8.08 0.24 -9.72
N THR A 117 -7.03 1.00 -9.45
CA THR A 117 -7.05 2.45 -9.35
C THR A 117 -5.84 3.04 -10.08
N PHE A 118 -5.87 4.36 -10.31
CA PHE A 118 -4.79 5.05 -11.03
C PHE A 118 -4.17 6.15 -10.17
N TYR A 119 -2.84 6.23 -10.19
CA TYR A 119 -2.08 7.33 -9.59
C TYR A 119 -1.40 8.17 -10.66
N ASP A 120 -1.23 9.45 -10.36
CA ASP A 120 -0.58 10.39 -11.28
C ASP A 120 0.94 10.30 -11.12
N ARG A 121 1.68 10.21 -12.22
CA ARG A 121 3.16 10.22 -12.21
C ARG A 121 3.78 11.61 -12.07
N SER A 122 2.93 12.63 -12.01
CA SER A 122 3.31 14.01 -11.81
C SER A 122 2.20 14.72 -11.05
N PRO A 123 2.51 15.55 -10.04
CA PRO A 123 1.51 16.31 -9.28
C PRO A 123 0.96 17.52 -10.06
N ALA A 124 0.94 17.47 -11.39
CA ALA A 124 0.49 18.57 -12.22
C ALA A 124 -0.99 18.88 -11.96
N SER A 125 -1.31 20.16 -11.69
CA SER A 125 -2.69 20.56 -11.41
C SER A 125 -3.56 20.37 -12.65
N ARG A 126 -4.85 20.06 -12.46
CA ARG A 126 -5.80 19.89 -13.56
C ARG A 126 -5.89 21.14 -14.44
N HIS A 127 -5.86 22.33 -13.83
CA HIS A 127 -5.87 23.61 -14.53
C HIS A 127 -4.62 23.77 -15.43
N TYR A 128 -3.43 23.45 -14.91
CA TYR A 128 -2.20 23.46 -15.71
C TYR A 128 -2.29 22.47 -16.86
N CYS A 129 -2.72 21.23 -16.59
CA CYS A 129 -2.85 20.18 -17.60
C CYS A 129 -3.81 20.58 -18.73
N GLN A 130 -4.94 21.21 -18.40
CA GLN A 130 -5.90 21.72 -19.39
C GLN A 130 -5.33 22.86 -20.21
N ARG A 131 -4.63 23.82 -19.58
CA ARG A 131 -4.09 25.00 -20.25
C ARG A 131 -3.06 24.65 -21.32
N ILE A 132 -2.23 23.63 -21.08
CA ILE A 132 -1.16 23.23 -22.01
C ILE A 132 -1.43 21.89 -22.72
N SER A 133 -2.66 21.38 -22.64
CA SER A 133 -3.04 20.08 -23.21
C SER A 133 -2.12 18.93 -22.75
N TYR A 134 -1.60 19.00 -21.52
CA TYR A 134 -0.71 17.98 -20.96
C TYR A 134 -1.50 16.83 -20.36
N ARG A 135 -1.23 15.62 -20.86
CA ARG A 135 -1.80 14.39 -20.33
C ARG A 135 -0.84 13.77 -19.31
N VAL A 136 -1.19 13.86 -18.03
CA VAL A 136 -0.43 13.22 -16.95
C VAL A 136 -0.42 11.71 -17.17
N GLN A 137 0.78 11.12 -17.21
CA GLN A 137 0.91 9.66 -17.24
C GLN A 137 0.33 9.06 -15.96
N LYS A 138 -0.43 7.98 -16.11
CA LYS A 138 -1.07 7.28 -15.00
C LYS A 138 -0.34 5.96 -14.71
N LEU A 139 -0.12 5.69 -13.44
CA LEU A 139 0.33 4.41 -12.95
C LEU A 139 -0.90 3.59 -12.54
N LYS A 140 -1.05 2.36 -13.07
CA LYS A 140 -2.12 1.46 -12.67
C LYS A 140 -1.72 0.72 -11.39
N VAL A 141 -2.62 0.68 -10.42
CA VAL A 141 -2.42 0.06 -9.12
C VAL A 141 -3.65 -0.78 -8.76
N THR A 142 -3.47 -2.07 -8.58
CA THR A 142 -4.52 -2.98 -8.11
C THR A 142 -4.29 -3.28 -6.63
N LYS A 143 -5.32 -3.07 -5.81
CA LYS A 143 -5.24 -3.29 -4.36
C LYS A 143 -6.19 -4.38 -3.92
N LEU A 144 -5.70 -5.25 -3.05
CA LEU A 144 -6.51 -6.19 -2.27
C LEU A 144 -6.77 -5.56 -0.91
N VAL A 145 -8.04 -5.50 -0.50
CA VAL A 145 -8.48 -4.80 0.70
C VAL A 145 -9.36 -5.73 1.52
N ASP A 146 -9.09 -5.87 2.81
CA ASP A 146 -10.02 -6.53 3.73
C ASP A 146 -11.27 -5.64 3.91
N THR A 147 -12.45 -6.25 3.76
CA THR A 147 -13.70 -5.48 3.66
C THR A 147 -14.20 -4.95 5.01
N ALA A 148 -13.86 -5.60 6.12
CA ALA A 148 -14.29 -5.19 7.46
C ALA A 148 -13.33 -4.17 8.08
N SER A 149 -12.06 -4.53 8.21
CA SER A 149 -11.02 -3.67 8.76
C SER A 149 -10.66 -2.51 7.83
N GLN A 150 -10.94 -2.66 6.52
CA GLN A 150 -10.48 -1.75 5.45
C GLN A 150 -8.95 -1.65 5.35
N ALA A 151 -8.21 -2.62 5.90
CA ALA A 151 -6.77 -2.71 5.72
C ALA A 151 -6.43 -3.12 4.28
N VAL A 152 -5.38 -2.51 3.72
CA VAL A 152 -4.82 -2.93 2.43
C VAL A 152 -3.92 -4.15 2.68
N LEU A 153 -4.26 -5.28 2.08
CA LEU A 153 -3.56 -6.55 2.27
C LEU A 153 -2.38 -6.71 1.31
N ASP A 154 -2.58 -6.34 0.05
CA ASP A 154 -1.55 -6.46 -1.00
C ASP A 154 -1.80 -5.44 -2.11
N VAL A 155 -0.75 -5.17 -2.88
CA VAL A 155 -0.75 -4.24 -4.00
C VAL A 155 0.08 -4.78 -5.18
N HIS A 156 -0.43 -4.55 -6.38
CA HIS A 156 0.31 -4.70 -7.62
C HIS A 156 0.30 -3.39 -8.39
N CYS A 157 1.48 -2.97 -8.87
CA CYS A 157 1.63 -1.79 -9.71
C CYS A 157 2.07 -2.23 -11.11
N SER A 158 1.53 -1.60 -12.14
CA SER A 158 1.92 -1.87 -13.52
C SER A 158 2.10 -0.56 -14.30
N THR A 159 3.17 -0.52 -15.09
CA THR A 159 3.44 0.54 -16.07
C THR A 159 2.76 0.26 -17.42
N THR A 160 2.42 -1.00 -17.70
CA THR A 160 1.76 -1.44 -18.95
C THR A 160 0.34 -1.95 -18.68
N ARG A 161 -0.44 -2.16 -19.74
CA ARG A 161 -1.82 -2.67 -19.67
C ARG A 161 -1.97 -4.01 -20.39
N GLU A 162 -0.87 -4.73 -20.56
CA GLU A 162 -0.81 -6.00 -21.31
C GLU A 162 -1.49 -7.14 -20.54
N VAL A 163 -1.32 -7.17 -19.21
CA VAL A 163 -1.94 -8.16 -18.34
C VAL A 163 -3.36 -7.73 -17.99
N SER A 164 -4.33 -8.63 -18.13
CA SER A 164 -5.72 -8.34 -17.79
C SER A 164 -5.91 -8.17 -16.28
N ASP A 165 -6.95 -7.41 -15.89
CA ASP A 165 -7.27 -7.21 -14.48
C ASP A 165 -7.59 -8.52 -13.75
N ALA A 166 -8.22 -9.48 -14.45
CA ALA A 166 -8.49 -10.80 -13.90
C ALA A 166 -7.20 -11.61 -13.65
N ASP A 167 -6.21 -11.53 -14.54
CA ASP A 167 -4.93 -12.23 -14.37
C ASP A 167 -4.11 -11.61 -13.22
N LEU A 168 -4.15 -10.28 -13.08
CA LEU A 168 -3.55 -9.60 -11.94
C LEU A 168 -4.25 -9.96 -10.63
N ALA A 169 -5.58 -10.07 -10.64
CA ALA A 169 -6.34 -10.49 -9.47
C ALA A 169 -5.98 -11.93 -9.06
N GLU A 170 -5.79 -12.84 -10.01
CA GLU A 170 -5.33 -14.19 -9.73
C GLU A 170 -3.94 -14.18 -9.07
N GLN A 171 -2.99 -13.42 -9.62
CA GLN A 171 -1.64 -13.33 -9.05
C GLN A 171 -1.67 -12.79 -7.62
N ILE A 172 -2.49 -11.77 -7.35
CA ILE A 172 -2.63 -11.21 -6.00
C ILE A 172 -3.31 -12.22 -5.08
N ALA A 173 -4.39 -12.88 -5.51
CA ALA A 173 -5.08 -13.89 -4.71
C ALA A 173 -4.14 -15.05 -4.33
N ARG A 174 -3.31 -15.53 -5.27
CA ARG A 174 -2.32 -16.59 -5.01
C ARG A 174 -1.32 -16.20 -3.93
N ARG A 175 -0.87 -14.94 -3.89
CA ARG A 175 0.04 -14.44 -2.83
C ARG A 175 -0.61 -14.41 -1.45
N ASN A 176 -1.93 -14.33 -1.38
CA ASN A 176 -2.70 -14.14 -0.14
C ASN A 176 -3.64 -15.34 0.16
N ALA A 177 -3.44 -16.48 -0.50
CA ALA A 177 -4.39 -17.59 -0.45
C ALA A 177 -4.61 -18.15 0.96
N GLY A 178 -3.57 -18.14 1.80
CA GLY A 178 -3.68 -18.59 3.19
C GLY A 178 -4.47 -17.67 4.12
N ASP A 179 -4.73 -16.42 3.70
CA ASP A 179 -5.38 -15.39 4.53
C ASP A 179 -6.83 -15.09 4.06
N LEU A 180 -7.31 -15.76 3.00
CA LEU A 180 -8.58 -15.44 2.34
C LEU A 180 -9.54 -16.62 2.28
N ARG A 181 -10.77 -16.42 2.78
CA ARG A 181 -11.91 -17.33 2.56
C ARG A 181 -12.77 -16.93 1.37
N SER A 182 -12.84 -15.64 1.04
CA SER A 182 -13.64 -15.17 -0.09
C SER A 182 -13.13 -13.86 -0.68
N LEU A 183 -13.23 -13.73 -2.00
CA LEU A 183 -12.76 -12.57 -2.76
C LEU A 183 -13.89 -11.97 -3.59
N ALA A 184 -14.23 -10.71 -3.33
CA ALA A 184 -15.18 -9.94 -4.13
C ALA A 184 -14.45 -9.08 -5.17
N ALA A 185 -14.97 -9.06 -6.40
CA ALA A 185 -14.48 -8.17 -7.45
C ALA A 185 -15.66 -7.70 -8.31
N ASP A 186 -15.47 -6.58 -9.01
CA ASP A 186 -16.48 -6.10 -9.95
C ASP A 186 -16.67 -7.07 -11.15
N LYS A 187 -17.80 -6.94 -11.86
CA LYS A 187 -18.10 -7.65 -13.11
C LYS A 187 -17.02 -7.45 -14.19
N GLY A 188 -16.23 -6.39 -14.10
CA GLY A 188 -15.03 -6.19 -14.91
C GLY A 188 -14.06 -7.40 -14.87
N TYR A 189 -14.00 -8.11 -13.74
CA TYR A 189 -13.12 -9.26 -13.49
C TYR A 189 -13.73 -10.61 -13.88
N ASP A 190 -14.90 -10.61 -14.54
CA ASP A 190 -15.56 -11.83 -14.99
C ASP A 190 -14.69 -12.65 -15.96
N LYS A 191 -14.02 -13.69 -15.42
CA LYS A 191 -13.19 -14.64 -16.17
C LYS A 191 -13.29 -16.02 -15.53
N GLN A 192 -13.57 -17.04 -16.33
CA GLN A 192 -13.73 -18.42 -15.84
C GLN A 192 -12.44 -18.95 -15.19
N ALA A 193 -11.30 -18.75 -15.84
CA ALA A 193 -9.99 -19.15 -15.31
C ALA A 193 -9.69 -18.54 -13.92
N LEU A 194 -10.06 -17.27 -13.70
CA LEU A 194 -9.92 -16.63 -12.38
C LEU A 194 -10.78 -17.35 -11.33
N ARG A 195 -12.04 -17.67 -11.64
CA ARG A 195 -12.92 -18.38 -10.70
C ARG A 195 -12.40 -19.76 -10.34
N GLU A 196 -11.91 -20.50 -11.33
CA GLU A 196 -11.32 -21.83 -11.12
C GLU A 196 -10.06 -21.74 -10.26
N SER A 197 -9.16 -20.80 -10.56
CA SER A 197 -7.95 -20.58 -9.78
C SER A 197 -8.28 -20.21 -8.32
N LEU A 198 -9.25 -19.30 -8.09
CA LEU A 198 -9.71 -18.95 -6.75
C LEU A 198 -10.24 -20.18 -6.00
N ARG A 199 -11.06 -21.01 -6.64
CA ARG A 199 -11.59 -22.24 -6.02
C ARG A 199 -10.50 -23.25 -5.70
N ASN A 200 -9.50 -23.41 -6.57
CA ASN A 200 -8.35 -24.28 -6.33
C ASN A 200 -7.50 -23.80 -5.16
N LEU A 201 -7.48 -22.49 -4.89
CA LEU A 201 -6.85 -21.89 -3.72
C LEU A 201 -7.73 -21.95 -2.46
N GLY A 202 -8.93 -22.53 -2.52
CA GLY A 202 -9.88 -22.56 -1.40
C GLY A 202 -10.63 -21.23 -1.17
N ILE A 203 -10.51 -20.27 -2.09
CA ILE A 203 -11.10 -18.94 -2.00
C ILE A 203 -12.45 -18.93 -2.73
N ARG A 204 -13.54 -18.58 -2.03
CA ARG A 204 -14.86 -18.44 -2.66
C ARG A 204 -14.88 -17.20 -3.57
N PRO A 205 -15.09 -17.33 -4.89
CA PRO A 205 -15.20 -16.19 -5.78
C PRO A 205 -16.58 -15.52 -5.64
N LEU A 206 -16.57 -14.21 -5.39
CA LEU A 206 -17.76 -13.36 -5.37
C LEU A 206 -17.65 -12.36 -6.53
N ILE A 207 -17.75 -12.87 -7.76
CA ILE A 207 -17.62 -12.10 -9.00
C ILE A 207 -18.85 -12.39 -9.85
N LYS A 208 -19.71 -11.38 -10.04
CA LYS A 208 -20.90 -11.53 -10.88
C LYS A 208 -20.52 -11.79 -12.34
N HIS A 209 -21.27 -12.67 -12.98
CA HIS A 209 -21.21 -12.92 -14.42
C HIS A 209 -21.73 -11.68 -15.17
N ARG A 210 -21.04 -11.31 -16.24
CA ARG A 210 -21.58 -10.46 -17.30
C ARG A 210 -22.70 -11.25 -17.98
N ILE A 211 -23.78 -10.57 -18.31
CA ILE A 211 -24.99 -11.24 -18.82
C ILE A 211 -24.83 -11.38 -20.33
N PHE A 212 -24.59 -12.61 -20.77
CA PHE A 212 -24.59 -12.99 -22.18
C PHE A 212 -25.68 -14.03 -22.47
N ALA A 213 -26.15 -14.76 -21.45
CA ALA A 213 -27.19 -15.77 -21.57
C ALA A 213 -28.09 -15.83 -20.32
N PRO A 214 -29.30 -16.45 -20.41
CA PRO A 214 -30.21 -16.56 -19.27
C PRO A 214 -29.61 -17.25 -18.03
N TYR A 215 -28.71 -18.21 -18.22
CA TYR A 215 -28.07 -18.91 -17.10
C TYR A 215 -27.15 -18.00 -16.26
N ASP A 216 -26.63 -16.90 -16.82
CA ASP A 216 -25.83 -15.93 -16.07
C ASP A 216 -26.65 -15.25 -14.97
N HIS A 217 -27.95 -15.05 -15.20
CA HIS A 217 -28.86 -14.56 -14.17
C HIS A 217 -28.98 -15.56 -13.02
N ALA A 218 -29.11 -16.85 -13.33
CA ALA A 218 -29.19 -17.91 -12.32
C ALA A 218 -27.89 -18.02 -11.51
N HIS A 219 -26.72 -17.92 -12.15
CA HIS A 219 -25.45 -17.87 -11.43
C HIS A 219 -25.33 -16.64 -10.54
N ASN A 220 -25.71 -15.46 -11.04
CA ASN A 220 -25.69 -14.22 -10.27
C ASN A 220 -26.64 -14.24 -9.06
N ALA A 221 -27.79 -14.89 -9.17
CA ALA A 221 -28.76 -15.03 -8.09
C ALA A 221 -28.25 -15.89 -6.92
N ARG A 222 -27.28 -16.80 -7.17
CA ARG A 222 -26.66 -17.66 -6.14
C ARG A 222 -25.53 -16.97 -5.37
N ILE A 223 -25.08 -15.80 -5.82
CA ILE A 223 -24.01 -15.06 -5.14
C ILE A 223 -24.57 -14.40 -3.88
N ASP A 224 -23.86 -14.56 -2.76
CA ASP A 224 -24.13 -13.83 -1.52
C ASP A 224 -24.04 -12.33 -1.81
N THR A 225 -25.21 -11.69 -1.89
CA THR A 225 -25.31 -10.28 -2.28
C THR A 225 -24.75 -9.35 -1.21
N GLN A 226 -24.87 -9.71 0.07
CA GLN A 226 -24.33 -8.91 1.17
C GLN A 226 -22.81 -8.87 1.09
N ARG A 227 -22.15 -10.03 0.98
CA ARG A 227 -20.69 -10.09 0.83
C ARG A 227 -20.22 -9.50 -0.49
N TYR A 228 -20.90 -9.78 -1.60
CA TYR A 228 -20.55 -9.18 -2.90
C TYR A 228 -20.58 -7.64 -2.88
N ASN A 229 -21.57 -7.04 -2.22
CA ASN A 229 -21.72 -5.59 -2.16
C ASN A 229 -20.58 -4.91 -1.37
N GLN A 230 -19.90 -5.63 -0.48
CA GLN A 230 -18.72 -5.12 0.23
C GLN A 230 -17.54 -4.84 -0.69
N ARG A 231 -17.60 -5.24 -1.98
CA ARG A 231 -16.62 -4.83 -2.99
C ARG A 231 -16.42 -3.31 -3.07
N SER A 232 -17.44 -2.51 -2.75
CA SER A 232 -17.35 -1.05 -2.75
C SER A 232 -16.39 -0.49 -1.69
N MET A 233 -15.95 -1.31 -0.72
CA MET A 233 -14.93 -0.92 0.25
C MET A 233 -13.58 -0.64 -0.41
N THR A 234 -13.27 -1.25 -1.56
CA THR A 234 -12.05 -0.93 -2.32
C THR A 234 -12.05 0.52 -2.79
N GLU A 235 -13.20 1.03 -3.28
CA GLU A 235 -13.35 2.43 -3.70
C GLU A 235 -13.18 3.38 -2.51
N THR A 236 -13.76 3.02 -1.36
CA THR A 236 -13.65 3.77 -0.11
C THR A 236 -12.19 3.88 0.34
N VAL A 237 -11.48 2.75 0.39
CA VAL A 237 -10.06 2.70 0.76
C VAL A 237 -9.18 3.41 -0.25
N ASN A 238 -9.42 3.23 -1.55
CA ASN A 238 -8.71 3.95 -2.60
C ASN A 238 -8.86 5.46 -2.45
N SER A 239 -10.06 5.94 -2.17
CA SER A 239 -10.33 7.35 -1.93
C SER A 239 -9.67 7.85 -0.64
N ALA A 240 -9.74 7.07 0.44
CA ALA A 240 -9.14 7.42 1.73
C ALA A 240 -7.61 7.52 1.64
N VAL A 241 -6.93 6.55 1.00
CA VAL A 241 -5.48 6.60 0.76
C VAL A 241 -5.12 7.85 -0.03
N LYS A 242 -5.81 8.12 -1.15
CA LYS A 242 -5.50 9.26 -2.02
C LYS A 242 -5.74 10.61 -1.36
N ARG A 243 -6.82 10.75 -0.60
CA ARG A 243 -7.11 12.00 0.12
C ARG A 243 -6.16 12.25 1.28
N SER A 244 -5.65 11.19 1.92
CA SER A 244 -4.82 11.31 3.12
C SER A 244 -3.32 11.32 2.86
N LEU A 245 -2.85 10.75 1.75
CA LEU A 245 -1.43 10.60 1.42
C LEU A 245 -1.06 11.10 0.00
N GLY A 246 -2.04 11.63 -0.74
CA GLY A 246 -1.85 12.16 -2.08
C GLY A 246 -2.30 11.21 -3.20
N PHE A 247 -2.65 11.81 -4.34
CA PHE A 247 -3.12 11.09 -5.54
C PHE A 247 -2.02 10.90 -6.61
N ALA A 248 -0.84 11.47 -6.38
CA ALA A 248 0.31 11.42 -7.28
C ALA A 248 1.53 10.83 -6.56
N VAL A 249 2.34 10.06 -7.29
CA VAL A 249 3.66 9.62 -6.82
C VAL A 249 4.67 10.75 -7.00
N ARG A 250 5.62 10.86 -6.07
CA ARG A 250 6.72 11.84 -6.14
C ARG A 250 7.95 11.24 -6.82
N ALA A 251 8.10 9.93 -6.75
CA ALA A 251 9.13 9.18 -7.46
C ALA A 251 9.06 9.38 -8.97
N ARG A 252 10.23 9.36 -9.63
CA ARG A 252 10.35 9.54 -11.10
C ARG A 252 10.75 8.28 -11.85
N SER A 253 11.30 7.28 -11.15
CA SER A 253 11.64 5.98 -11.73
C SER A 253 10.59 4.94 -11.34
N TRP A 254 10.18 4.11 -12.28
CA TRP A 254 9.05 3.18 -12.12
C TRP A 254 9.17 2.28 -10.87
N PHE A 255 10.38 1.79 -10.55
CA PHE A 255 10.59 0.93 -9.39
C PHE A 255 10.42 1.69 -8.08
N ARG A 256 10.80 2.97 -8.02
CA ARG A 256 10.54 3.84 -6.86
C ARG A 256 9.06 4.19 -6.75
N GLU A 257 8.37 4.42 -7.88
CA GLU A 257 6.91 4.65 -7.87
C GLU A 257 6.18 3.47 -7.23
N PHE A 258 6.57 2.24 -7.56
CA PHE A 258 5.92 1.03 -7.02
C PHE A 258 6.14 0.90 -5.51
N ARG A 259 7.38 1.15 -5.06
CA ARG A 259 7.74 1.13 -3.64
C ARG A 259 7.02 2.23 -2.87
N GLU A 260 6.90 3.42 -3.47
CA GLU A 260 6.18 4.54 -2.86
C GLU A 260 4.71 4.21 -2.66
N ILE A 261 4.05 3.63 -3.66
CA ILE A 261 2.66 3.17 -3.54
C ILE A 261 2.51 2.09 -2.45
N ALA A 262 3.43 1.14 -2.37
CA ALA A 262 3.38 0.11 -1.35
C ALA A 262 3.55 0.70 0.06
N LEU A 263 4.54 1.60 0.26
CA LEU A 263 4.71 2.29 1.53
C LEU A 263 3.54 3.23 1.86
N MET A 264 2.90 3.87 0.86
CA MET A 264 1.65 4.60 1.11
C MET A 264 0.56 3.70 1.69
N CYS A 265 0.46 2.44 1.24
CA CYS A 265 -0.49 1.49 1.79
C CYS A 265 -0.10 1.05 3.22
N VAL A 266 1.20 0.87 3.51
CA VAL A 266 1.72 0.62 4.87
C VAL A 266 1.34 1.77 5.81
N VAL A 267 1.67 3.00 5.41
CA VAL A 267 1.39 4.23 6.18
C VAL A 267 -0.11 4.37 6.40
N TYR A 268 -0.93 4.07 5.39
CA TYR A 268 -2.39 4.07 5.53
C TYR A 268 -2.89 3.08 6.58
N ASN A 269 -2.43 1.83 6.54
CA ASN A 269 -2.83 0.81 7.50
C ASN A 269 -2.48 1.19 8.93
N ILE A 270 -1.26 1.68 9.16
CA ILE A 270 -0.82 2.11 10.50
C ILE A 270 -1.58 3.35 10.96
N LYS A 271 -1.74 4.35 10.08
CA LYS A 271 -2.54 5.56 10.38
C LYS A 271 -3.99 5.22 10.71
N ARG A 272 -4.53 4.16 10.12
CA ARG A 272 -5.87 3.65 10.42
C ARG A 272 -5.90 2.96 11.78
N PHE A 273 -4.93 2.11 12.07
CA PHE A 273 -4.82 1.39 13.35
C PHE A 273 -4.72 2.37 14.53
N VAL A 274 -3.85 3.36 14.44
CA VAL A 274 -3.62 4.37 15.49
C VAL A 274 -4.82 5.31 15.72
N LYS A 275 -5.77 5.37 14.78
CA LYS A 275 -6.98 6.18 14.88
C LYS A 275 -8.18 5.43 15.45
N GLN A 276 -8.11 4.10 15.53
CA GLN A 276 -9.08 3.29 16.26
C GLN A 276 -8.90 3.53 17.76
#